data_AF-A0A6A6Y0C3-F1
#
_entry.id   AF-A0A6A6Y0C3-F1
#
_cell.length_a   1.000
_cell.length_b   1.000
_cell.length_c   1.000
_cell.angle_alpha   90.00
_cell.angle_beta   90.00
_cell.angle_gamma   90.00
#
_symmetry.space_group_name_H-M   'P 1'
#
loop_
_entity.id
_entity.type
_entity.pdbx_description
1 polymer ?
#
loop_
_entity_poly.entity_id
_entity_poly.type
_entity_poly.pdbx_seq_one_letter_code
_entity_poly.pdbx_strand_id
1 'polypeptide(L)'
;MSPQLALKPHDAPKTRNATAAERLAQVSSHVSQTSPNTPKKRRRKGAESDLPKDYSDILGQLDALKEIAATPDPNNRGYVRQKQAGKLWVRERVEQLLDPGSFREVGSVSGTVKWKHLGGVKEEPVEFVPSNNVQGFGKLRGRKIVFTPDDFSIRAGHADGALTEKTIYMEKLAIAPKLPIVKLVDGSSGGGSVTTIRTTGFSYVPPLPLFT
;
A
#
# COMPACT_ATOMS: atom_id res chain seq x y z
N MET A 1 -39.99 45.77 48.56
CA MET A 1 -40.83 46.44 47.56
C MET A 1 -40.22 46.17 46.19
N SER A 2 -40.70 45.12 45.52
CA SER A 2 -40.23 44.71 44.19
C SER A 2 -41.19 45.27 43.14
N PRO A 3 -40.74 45.94 42.07
CA PRO A 3 -41.61 46.34 40.98
C PRO A 3 -41.82 45.17 40.01
N GLN A 4 -43.09 44.87 39.73
CA GLN A 4 -43.55 44.02 38.64
C GLN A 4 -43.10 44.59 37.28
N LEU A 5 -42.56 43.74 36.41
CA LEU A 5 -42.38 44.03 34.99
C LEU A 5 -43.28 43.09 34.17
N ALA A 6 -44.12 43.70 33.35
CA ALA A 6 -45.20 43.08 32.60
C ALA A 6 -44.72 42.06 31.54
N LEU A 7 -45.44 40.95 31.44
CA LEU A 7 -45.34 39.95 30.38
C LEU A 7 -45.83 40.53 29.04
N LYS A 8 -44.97 40.51 28.00
CA LYS A 8 -45.37 40.70 26.60
C LYS A 8 -45.87 39.37 26.01
N PRO A 9 -46.85 39.38 25.09
CA PRO A 9 -47.46 38.17 24.55
C PRO A 9 -46.52 37.42 23.61
N HIS A 10 -46.69 36.10 23.62
CA HIS A 10 -46.05 35.08 22.79
C HIS A 10 -45.98 35.46 21.30
N ASP A 11 -44.76 35.51 20.76
CA ASP A 11 -44.54 35.35 19.32
C ASP A 11 -44.66 33.85 18.95
N ALA A 12 -45.50 33.57 17.97
CA ALA A 12 -45.75 32.24 17.43
C ALA A 12 -44.46 31.59 16.85
N PRO A 13 -44.33 30.25 16.88
CA PRO A 13 -43.18 29.59 16.29
C PRO A 13 -43.17 29.79 14.77
N LYS A 14 -42.23 30.61 14.28
CA LYS A 14 -41.99 30.78 12.84
C LYS A 14 -41.69 29.41 12.22
N THR A 15 -42.52 29.06 11.25
CA THR A 15 -42.55 27.82 10.48
C THR A 15 -41.17 27.37 10.00
N ARG A 16 -40.65 26.30 10.61
CA ARG A 16 -39.48 25.53 10.16
C ARG A 16 -39.84 24.66 8.96
N ASN A 17 -40.21 25.25 7.83
CA ASN A 17 -40.35 24.54 6.54
C ASN A 17 -40.10 25.50 5.37
N ALA A 18 -38.90 26.10 5.35
CA ALA A 18 -38.32 26.59 4.10
C ALA A 18 -38.02 25.37 3.23
N THR A 19 -38.66 25.31 2.07
CA THR A 19 -38.67 24.17 1.16
C THR A 19 -37.27 23.87 0.64
N ALA A 20 -36.98 22.60 0.32
CA ALA A 20 -35.68 22.20 -0.24
C ALA A 20 -35.31 23.02 -1.50
N ALA A 21 -36.31 23.48 -2.25
CA ALA A 21 -36.15 24.36 -3.39
C ALA A 21 -35.59 25.74 -3.02
N GLU A 22 -36.03 26.34 -1.91
CA GLU A 22 -35.49 27.63 -1.44
C GLU A 22 -34.06 27.49 -0.93
N ARG A 23 -33.74 26.37 -0.27
CA ARG A 23 -32.35 26.09 0.15
C ARG A 23 -31.45 25.85 -1.05
N LEU A 24 -31.93 25.14 -2.07
CA LEU A 24 -31.21 24.95 -3.32
C LEU A 24 -30.99 26.28 -4.03
N ALA A 25 -32.00 27.14 -4.13
CA ALA A 25 -31.89 28.46 -4.72
C ALA A 25 -30.90 29.36 -3.98
N GLN A 26 -30.90 29.32 -2.64
CA GLN A 26 -29.95 30.03 -1.80
C GLN A 26 -28.52 29.51 -1.99
N VAL A 27 -28.30 28.18 -2.07
CA VAL A 27 -26.98 27.62 -2.33
C VAL A 27 -26.51 27.98 -3.75
N SER A 28 -27.39 27.88 -4.75
CA SER A 28 -27.11 28.27 -6.12
C SER A 28 -26.75 29.76 -6.24
N SER A 29 -27.38 30.65 -5.46
CA SER A 29 -27.05 32.07 -5.47
C SER A 29 -25.65 32.35 -4.88
N HIS A 30 -25.22 31.60 -3.87
CA HIS A 30 -23.87 31.73 -3.29
C HIS A 30 -22.77 31.18 -4.23
N VAL A 31 -23.10 30.19 -5.05
CA VAL A 31 -22.20 29.66 -6.09
C VAL A 31 -22.12 30.60 -7.31
N SER A 32 -23.17 31.39 -7.56
CA SER A 32 -23.29 32.23 -8.76
C SER A 32 -22.83 33.66 -8.60
N GLN A 33 -22.52 34.12 -7.38
CA GLN A 33 -21.97 35.47 -7.15
C GLN A 33 -20.54 35.56 -7.71
N THR A 34 -20.48 35.96 -8.97
CA THR A 34 -19.28 36.49 -9.60
C THR A 34 -19.13 37.93 -9.14
N SER A 35 -18.09 38.23 -8.35
CA SER A 35 -17.71 39.61 -8.03
C SER A 35 -17.50 40.43 -9.32
N PRO A 36 -18.03 41.66 -9.40
CA PRO A 36 -17.69 42.56 -10.49
C PRO A 36 -16.29 43.12 -10.24
N ASN A 37 -15.45 43.11 -11.29
CA ASN A 37 -14.10 43.69 -11.33
C ASN A 37 -12.99 43.03 -10.50
N THR A 38 -12.55 41.87 -10.98
CA THR A 38 -11.13 41.50 -10.93
C THR A 38 -10.80 40.88 -12.29
N PRO A 39 -9.70 41.25 -12.98
CA PRO A 39 -9.37 40.64 -14.27
C PRO A 39 -9.23 39.13 -14.04
N LYS A 40 -10.21 38.35 -14.50
CA LYS A 40 -10.21 36.89 -14.42
C LYS A 40 -8.96 36.43 -15.15
N LYS A 41 -7.92 36.07 -14.39
CA LYS A 41 -6.79 35.31 -14.91
C LYS A 41 -7.41 34.10 -15.60
N ARG A 42 -7.33 34.06 -16.93
CA ARG A 42 -8.00 33.05 -17.77
C ARG A 42 -7.62 31.70 -17.19
N ARG A 43 -8.54 31.05 -16.46
CA ARG A 43 -8.30 29.71 -15.92
C ARG A 43 -8.10 28.87 -17.17
N ARG A 44 -6.84 28.51 -17.47
CA ARG A 44 -6.55 27.57 -18.57
C ARG A 44 -7.47 26.39 -18.30
N LYS A 45 -8.40 26.12 -19.22
CA LYS A 45 -9.21 24.90 -19.21
C LYS A 45 -8.16 23.79 -19.10
N GLY A 46 -8.09 23.13 -17.95
CA GLY A 46 -7.16 22.02 -17.78
C GLY A 46 -7.43 21.05 -18.92
N ALA A 47 -6.37 20.58 -19.58
CA ALA A 47 -6.51 19.56 -20.60
C ALA A 47 -7.41 18.45 -20.04
N GLU A 48 -8.40 18.00 -20.81
CA GLU A 48 -9.18 16.82 -20.45
C GLU A 48 -8.17 15.69 -20.23
N SER A 49 -8.22 15.07 -19.05
CA SER A 49 -7.32 13.98 -18.73
C SER A 49 -7.69 12.77 -19.59
N ASP A 50 -6.80 12.36 -20.50
CA ASP A 50 -6.90 11.14 -21.32
C ASP A 50 -6.75 9.83 -20.51
N LEU A 51 -6.74 9.93 -19.18
CA LEU A 51 -6.73 8.79 -18.27
C LEU A 51 -8.16 8.33 -17.93
N PRO A 52 -8.40 7.01 -17.84
CA PRO A 52 -9.67 6.48 -17.39
C PRO A 52 -10.07 7.01 -16.00
N LYS A 53 -11.33 7.39 -15.83
CA LYS A 53 -11.86 7.90 -14.53
C LYS A 53 -12.00 6.80 -13.48
N ASP A 54 -12.03 5.55 -13.90
CA ASP A 54 -12.24 4.37 -13.08
C ASP A 54 -10.92 3.70 -12.62
N TYR A 55 -9.77 4.29 -12.96
CA TYR A 55 -8.44 3.74 -12.67
C TYR A 55 -8.19 2.33 -13.24
N SER A 56 -8.95 1.94 -14.28
CA SER A 56 -8.82 0.63 -14.92
C SER A 56 -7.40 0.35 -15.46
N ASP A 57 -6.69 1.39 -15.87
CA ASP A 57 -5.28 1.35 -16.24
C ASP A 57 -4.39 0.93 -15.06
N ILE A 58 -4.49 1.62 -13.92
CA ILE A 58 -3.68 1.34 -12.73
C ILE A 58 -4.04 -0.04 -12.15
N LEU A 59 -5.32 -0.40 -12.11
CA LEU A 59 -5.75 -1.71 -11.63
C LEU A 59 -5.21 -2.84 -12.52
N GLY A 60 -5.24 -2.66 -13.84
CA GLY A 60 -4.63 -3.61 -14.78
C GLY A 60 -3.12 -3.76 -14.57
N GLN A 61 -2.40 -2.66 -14.33
CA GLN A 61 -0.98 -2.72 -13.98
C GLN A 61 -0.75 -3.47 -12.66
N LEU A 62 -1.54 -3.20 -11.64
CA LEU A 62 -1.42 -3.88 -10.34
C LEU A 62 -1.65 -5.39 -10.47
N ASP A 63 -2.62 -5.80 -11.28
CA ASP A 63 -2.91 -7.22 -11.49
C ASP A 63 -1.80 -7.92 -12.27
N ALA A 64 -1.22 -7.27 -13.28
CA ALA A 64 -0.03 -7.77 -13.96
C ALA A 64 1.17 -7.94 -13.00
N LEU A 65 1.42 -6.96 -12.13
CA LEU A 65 2.50 -7.05 -11.14
C LEU A 65 2.26 -8.16 -10.11
N LYS A 66 1.01 -8.36 -9.68
CA LYS A 66 0.64 -9.48 -8.78
C LYS A 66 0.84 -10.83 -9.45
N GLU A 67 0.48 -10.96 -10.73
CA GLU A 67 0.63 -12.19 -11.49
C GLU A 67 2.12 -12.57 -11.63
N ILE A 68 2.97 -11.60 -11.96
CA ILE A 68 4.43 -11.78 -11.99
C ILE A 68 4.97 -12.20 -10.62
N ALA A 69 4.51 -11.56 -9.53
CA ALA A 69 4.96 -11.93 -8.19
C ALA A 69 4.45 -13.30 -7.72
N ALA A 70 3.30 -13.75 -8.22
CA ALA A 70 2.65 -15.01 -7.86
C ALA A 70 3.18 -16.21 -8.66
N THR A 71 3.90 -15.97 -9.76
CA THR A 71 4.33 -17.02 -10.68
C THR A 71 5.86 -17.12 -10.69
N PRO A 72 6.45 -18.29 -10.38
CA PRO A 72 7.89 -18.44 -10.44
C PRO A 72 8.34 -18.53 -11.91
N ASP A 73 9.46 -17.89 -12.25
CA ASP A 73 10.13 -18.12 -13.54
C ASP A 73 10.91 -19.45 -13.47
N PRO A 74 10.53 -20.49 -14.23
CA PRO A 74 11.21 -21.78 -14.20
C PRO A 74 12.66 -21.72 -14.70
N ASN A 75 13.02 -20.68 -15.45
CA ASN A 75 14.39 -20.47 -15.95
C ASN A 75 15.24 -19.67 -14.96
N ASN A 76 14.65 -19.12 -13.89
CA ASN A 76 15.38 -18.39 -12.88
C ASN A 76 16.36 -19.34 -12.17
N ARG A 77 17.66 -19.00 -12.22
CA ARG A 77 18.75 -19.80 -11.63
C ARG A 77 18.54 -20.11 -10.15
N GLY A 78 18.00 -19.15 -9.38
CA GLY A 78 17.72 -19.32 -7.96
C GLY A 78 16.57 -20.29 -7.70
N TYR A 79 15.50 -20.21 -8.50
CA TYR A 79 14.38 -21.16 -8.45
C TYR A 79 14.84 -22.57 -8.82
N VAL A 80 15.53 -22.74 -9.96
CA VAL A 80 16.08 -24.03 -10.41
C VAL A 80 16.97 -24.65 -9.34
N ARG A 81 17.87 -23.87 -8.75
CA ARG A 81 18.77 -24.34 -7.68
C ARG A 81 18.00 -24.82 -6.45
N GLN A 82 16.95 -24.11 -6.04
CA GLN A 82 16.10 -24.52 -4.91
C GLN A 82 15.42 -25.86 -5.21
N LYS A 83 14.82 -26.00 -6.39
CA LYS A 83 14.17 -27.24 -6.82
C LYS A 83 15.13 -28.43 -6.92
N GLN A 84 16.30 -28.24 -7.52
CA GLN A 84 17.33 -29.27 -7.62
C GLN A 84 17.86 -29.70 -6.24
N ALA A 85 17.86 -28.80 -5.26
CA ALA A 85 18.23 -29.10 -3.88
C ALA A 85 17.10 -29.79 -3.08
N GLY A 86 15.99 -30.16 -3.72
CA GLY A 86 14.83 -30.77 -3.05
C GLY A 86 14.06 -29.80 -2.15
N LYS A 87 14.28 -28.49 -2.31
CA LYS A 87 13.59 -27.46 -1.52
C LYS A 87 12.36 -26.94 -2.25
N LEU A 88 11.38 -26.52 -1.47
CA LEU A 88 10.19 -25.83 -1.94
C LEU A 88 10.50 -24.37 -2.28
N TRP A 89 9.81 -23.82 -3.26
CA TRP A 89 9.74 -22.39 -3.50
C TRP A 89 8.92 -21.69 -2.41
N VAL A 90 9.12 -20.39 -2.22
CA VAL A 90 8.58 -19.63 -1.09
C VAL A 90 7.05 -19.75 -0.98
N ARG A 91 6.31 -19.64 -2.09
CA ARG A 91 4.85 -19.69 -2.07
C ARG A 91 4.31 -21.09 -1.84
N GLU A 92 5.04 -22.12 -2.27
CA GLU A 92 4.71 -23.51 -1.94
C GLU A 92 4.86 -23.77 -0.44
N ARG A 93 5.85 -23.15 0.22
CA ARG A 93 6.00 -23.23 1.68
C ARG A 93 4.85 -22.53 2.39
N VAL A 94 4.37 -21.40 1.86
CA VAL A 94 3.20 -20.69 2.37
C VAL A 94 1.97 -21.59 2.33
N GLU A 95 1.72 -22.23 1.18
CA GLU A 95 0.57 -23.12 0.97
C GLU A 95 0.63 -24.39 1.85
N GLN A 96 1.82 -24.95 2.07
CA GLN A 96 1.97 -26.14 2.91
C GLN A 96 1.87 -25.84 4.40
N LEU A 97 2.33 -24.67 4.85
CA LEU A 97 2.39 -24.36 6.28
C LEU A 97 1.06 -23.79 6.81
N LEU A 98 0.40 -22.93 6.03
CA LEU A 98 -0.79 -22.21 6.46
C LEU A 98 -2.06 -23.01 6.14
N ASP A 99 -3.11 -22.76 6.90
CA ASP A 99 -4.43 -23.33 6.63
C ASP A 99 -4.90 -22.88 5.22
N PRO A 100 -5.48 -23.78 4.40
CA PRO A 100 -5.88 -23.45 3.03
C PRO A 100 -6.76 -22.21 2.93
N GLY A 101 -6.47 -21.33 1.96
CA GLY A 101 -7.21 -20.09 1.72
C GLY A 101 -7.07 -19.02 2.81
N SER A 102 -6.22 -19.23 3.83
CA SER A 102 -6.06 -18.27 4.93
C SER A 102 -4.99 -17.21 4.67
N PHE A 103 -4.09 -17.44 3.70
CA PHE A 103 -3.01 -16.52 3.42
C PHE A 103 -3.52 -15.23 2.78
N ARG A 104 -3.14 -14.09 3.36
CA ARG A 104 -3.39 -12.75 2.83
C ARG A 104 -2.08 -11.99 2.81
N GLU A 105 -1.49 -11.90 1.62
CA GLU A 105 -0.25 -11.17 1.39
C GLU A 105 -0.44 -9.66 1.60
N VAL A 106 0.60 -9.03 2.14
CA VAL A 106 0.72 -7.58 2.32
C VAL A 106 1.91 -7.11 1.51
N GLY A 107 1.71 -6.10 0.65
CA GLY A 107 2.77 -5.58 -0.21
C GLY A 107 3.22 -6.58 -1.28
N SER A 108 2.29 -7.26 -1.95
CA SER A 108 2.58 -8.20 -3.05
C SER A 108 3.22 -7.52 -4.26
N VAL A 109 2.98 -6.23 -4.45
CA VAL A 109 3.57 -5.39 -5.51
C VAL A 109 4.75 -4.56 -5.01
N SER A 110 5.24 -4.80 -3.79
CA SER A 110 6.46 -4.15 -3.29
C SER A 110 7.67 -4.75 -4.01
N GLY A 111 8.48 -3.91 -4.65
CA GLY A 111 9.66 -4.35 -5.40
C GLY A 111 10.16 -3.27 -6.36
N THR A 112 10.98 -3.67 -7.32
CA THR A 112 11.50 -2.78 -8.36
C THR A 112 10.78 -3.06 -9.67
N VAL A 113 10.11 -2.04 -10.23
CA VAL A 113 9.43 -2.12 -11.52
C VAL A 113 10.21 -1.32 -12.56
N LYS A 114 10.41 -1.91 -13.73
CA LYS A 114 10.87 -1.20 -14.92
C LYS A 114 9.66 -0.75 -15.72
N TRP A 115 9.58 0.56 -15.93
CA TRP A 115 8.48 1.19 -16.66
C TRP A 115 8.91 1.57 -18.07
N LYS A 116 7.98 1.41 -19.01
CA LYS A 116 8.10 1.95 -20.36
C LYS A 116 7.13 3.11 -20.52
N HIS A 117 7.64 4.23 -20.98
CA HIS A 117 6.83 5.43 -21.22
C HIS A 117 6.07 5.29 -22.55
N LEU A 118 4.75 5.46 -22.50
CA LEU A 118 3.86 5.38 -23.68
C LEU A 118 3.50 6.76 -24.26
N GLY A 119 3.99 7.83 -23.63
CA GLY A 119 3.71 9.21 -24.00
C GLY A 119 2.72 9.89 -23.04
N GLY A 120 2.88 11.19 -22.87
CA GLY A 120 2.09 11.97 -21.92
C GLY A 120 2.38 11.56 -20.47
N VAL A 121 1.35 11.12 -19.75
CA VAL A 121 1.46 10.63 -18.36
C VAL A 121 1.27 9.10 -18.25
N LYS A 122 1.24 8.40 -19.39
CA LYS A 122 0.96 6.96 -19.45
C LYS A 122 2.26 6.15 -19.45
N GLU A 123 2.29 5.11 -18.63
CA GLU A 123 3.40 4.17 -18.52
C GLU A 123 2.87 2.74 -18.44
N GLU A 124 3.70 1.77 -18.81
CA GLU A 124 3.38 0.34 -18.67
C GLU A 124 4.53 -0.40 -17.97
N PRO A 125 4.24 -1.36 -17.07
CA PRO A 125 5.27 -2.18 -16.47
C PRO A 125 5.77 -3.19 -17.50
N VAL A 126 7.08 -3.21 -17.74
CA VAL A 126 7.71 -4.17 -18.66
C VAL A 126 8.48 -5.28 -17.93
N GLU A 127 8.90 -5.01 -16.70
CA GLU A 127 9.61 -5.98 -15.86
C GLU A 127 9.33 -5.66 -14.40
N PHE A 128 9.23 -6.70 -13.57
CA PHE A 128 9.04 -6.54 -12.14
C PHE A 128 9.86 -7.57 -11.38
N VAL A 129 10.64 -7.07 -10.43
CA VAL A 129 11.33 -7.90 -9.43
C VAL A 129 10.66 -7.63 -8.08
N PRO A 130 9.84 -8.56 -7.57
CA PRO A 130 9.19 -8.39 -6.28
C PRO A 130 10.21 -8.45 -5.14
N SER A 131 9.81 -7.94 -3.98
CA SER A 131 10.57 -8.08 -2.75
C SER A 131 10.77 -9.56 -2.44
N ASN A 132 12.00 -9.94 -2.11
CA ASN A 132 12.35 -11.33 -1.76
C ASN A 132 11.85 -11.78 -0.39
N ASN A 133 11.01 -11.00 0.28
CA ASN A 133 10.38 -11.39 1.53
C ASN A 133 8.86 -11.27 1.38
N VAL A 134 8.22 -12.42 1.26
CA VAL A 134 6.77 -12.54 1.16
C VAL A 134 6.23 -12.38 2.57
N GLN A 135 5.34 -11.41 2.80
CA GLN A 135 4.83 -11.11 4.14
C GLN A 135 3.32 -11.05 4.10
N GLY A 136 2.68 -11.51 5.17
CA GLY A 136 1.23 -11.43 5.26
C GLY A 136 0.67 -12.03 6.52
N PHE A 137 -0.65 -12.16 6.51
CA PHE A 137 -1.39 -12.88 7.54
C PHE A 137 -1.72 -14.28 7.05
N GLY A 138 -1.87 -15.20 8.00
CA GLY A 138 -2.34 -16.54 7.76
C GLY A 138 -3.02 -17.11 8.99
N LYS A 139 -3.57 -18.31 8.85
CA LYS A 139 -3.90 -19.16 10.00
C LYS A 139 -2.96 -20.36 10.03
N LEU A 140 -2.53 -20.73 11.22
CA LEU A 140 -1.77 -21.94 11.47
C LEU A 140 -2.51 -22.75 12.54
N ARG A 141 -3.13 -23.85 12.13
CA ARG A 141 -3.99 -24.67 13.00
C ARG A 141 -5.10 -23.83 13.63
N GLY A 142 -5.78 -23.02 12.80
CA GLY A 142 -6.87 -22.13 13.20
C GLY A 142 -6.44 -20.82 13.87
N ARG A 143 -5.17 -20.66 14.27
CA ARG A 143 -4.69 -19.46 14.97
C ARG A 143 -4.13 -18.45 13.98
N LYS A 144 -4.60 -17.20 14.06
CA LYS A 144 -4.09 -16.11 13.21
C LYS A 144 -2.63 -15.82 13.55
N ILE A 145 -1.79 -15.74 12.53
CA ILE A 145 -0.37 -15.41 12.66
C ILE A 145 0.02 -14.35 11.63
N VAL A 146 1.13 -13.67 11.88
CA VAL A 146 1.90 -12.99 10.84
C VAL A 146 2.97 -13.95 10.35
N PHE A 147 3.16 -14.00 9.04
CA PHE A 147 4.07 -14.94 8.39
C PHE A 147 5.00 -14.20 7.43
N THR A 148 6.32 -14.44 7.54
CA THR A 148 7.34 -13.75 6.73
C THR A 148 8.40 -14.72 6.20
N PRO A 149 8.13 -15.49 5.14
CA PRO A 149 9.12 -16.33 4.49
C PRO A 149 10.01 -15.58 3.48
N ASP A 150 11.30 -15.93 3.47
CA ASP A 150 12.25 -15.48 2.46
C ASP A 150 12.14 -16.28 1.16
N ASP A 151 12.24 -15.57 0.04
CA ASP A 151 12.40 -16.13 -1.29
C ASP A 151 13.87 -16.12 -1.71
N PHE A 152 14.51 -17.28 -1.58
CA PHE A 152 15.89 -17.47 -2.03
C PHE A 152 16.05 -17.29 -3.55
N SER A 153 15.01 -17.51 -4.36
CA SER A 153 15.13 -17.36 -5.81
C SER A 153 15.45 -15.92 -6.22
N ILE A 154 15.11 -14.95 -5.37
CA ILE A 154 15.32 -13.53 -5.59
C ILE A 154 16.51 -13.06 -4.75
N ARG A 155 17.64 -12.85 -5.42
CA ARG A 155 18.91 -12.41 -4.80
C ARG A 155 19.34 -13.27 -3.60
N ALA A 156 19.04 -14.57 -3.58
CA ALA A 156 19.40 -15.46 -2.48
C ALA A 156 18.94 -14.98 -1.09
N GLY A 157 17.83 -14.25 -1.00
CA GLY A 157 17.30 -13.71 0.26
C GLY A 157 18.13 -12.57 0.87
N HIS A 158 18.98 -11.89 0.10
CA HIS A 158 19.80 -10.77 0.61
C HIS A 158 19.00 -9.50 0.89
N ALA A 159 19.51 -8.68 1.82
CA ALA A 159 18.84 -7.44 2.24
C ALA A 159 18.54 -6.48 1.10
N ASP A 160 19.36 -6.43 0.05
CA ASP A 160 19.15 -5.55 -1.10
C ASP A 160 17.99 -6.00 -2.02
N GLY A 161 17.48 -7.22 -1.84
CA GLY A 161 16.24 -7.69 -2.46
C GLY A 161 15.00 -7.52 -1.58
N ALA A 162 15.17 -7.19 -0.30
CA ALA A 162 14.09 -6.96 0.64
C ALA A 162 13.78 -5.45 0.74
N LEU A 163 12.60 -5.11 1.23
CA LEU A 163 12.29 -3.74 1.66
C LEU A 163 12.23 -3.73 3.19
N THR A 164 13.17 -3.05 3.84
CA THR A 164 13.25 -2.97 5.31
C THR A 164 11.96 -2.38 5.90
N GLU A 165 11.37 -1.39 5.24
CA GLU A 165 10.12 -0.74 5.64
C GLU A 165 8.95 -1.73 5.68
N LYS A 166 8.93 -2.71 4.76
CA LYS A 166 7.89 -3.75 4.70
C LYS A 166 7.93 -4.61 5.97
N THR A 167 9.12 -5.05 6.37
CA THR A 167 9.33 -5.82 7.59
C THR A 167 8.97 -5.02 8.84
N ILE A 168 9.46 -3.78 8.96
CA ILE A 168 9.14 -2.90 10.09
C ILE A 168 7.63 -2.66 10.20
N TYR A 169 6.96 -2.44 9.06
CA TYR A 169 5.52 -2.25 9.00
C TYR A 169 4.78 -3.49 9.51
N MET A 170 5.14 -4.68 9.03
CA MET A 170 4.48 -5.93 9.45
C MET A 170 4.74 -6.29 10.91
N GLU A 171 5.94 -6.06 11.42
CA GLU A 171 6.27 -6.27 12.82
C GLU A 171 5.47 -5.33 13.73
N LYS A 172 5.43 -4.03 13.41
CA LYS A 172 4.57 -3.07 14.12
C LYS A 172 3.10 -3.45 14.06
N LEU A 173 2.64 -3.90 12.88
CA LEU A 173 1.28 -4.34 12.67
C LEU A 173 0.94 -5.63 13.45
N ALA A 174 1.91 -6.49 13.75
CA ALA A 174 1.70 -7.69 14.57
C ALA A 174 1.53 -7.36 16.06
N ILE A 175 2.19 -6.29 16.54
CA ILE A 175 2.15 -5.87 17.95
C ILE A 175 0.74 -5.43 18.37
N ALA A 176 0.07 -4.60 17.56
CA ALA A 176 -1.28 -4.09 17.86
C ALA A 176 -2.32 -5.19 18.19
N PRO A 177 -2.50 -6.22 17.34
CA PRO A 177 -3.37 -7.36 17.59
C PRO A 177 -2.70 -8.47 18.43
N LYS A 178 -1.47 -8.29 18.90
CA LYS A 178 -0.67 -9.28 19.66
C LYS A 178 -0.59 -10.64 18.94
N LEU A 179 -0.34 -10.60 17.63
CA LEU A 179 -0.23 -11.81 16.82
C LEU A 179 1.19 -12.38 16.90
N PRO A 180 1.36 -13.72 16.98
CA PRO A 180 2.66 -14.33 16.84
C PRO A 180 3.18 -14.13 15.41
N ILE A 181 4.50 -13.91 15.29
CA ILE A 181 5.19 -13.82 14.01
C ILE A 181 5.96 -15.12 13.79
N VAL A 182 5.75 -15.76 12.65
CA VAL A 182 6.55 -16.91 12.19
C VAL A 182 7.39 -16.46 11.00
N LYS A 183 8.71 -16.52 11.15
CA LYS A 183 9.66 -16.16 10.09
C LYS A 183 10.30 -17.42 9.52
N LEU A 184 10.19 -17.64 8.20
CA LEU A 184 10.97 -18.69 7.53
C LEU A 184 12.19 -18.05 6.89
N VAL A 185 13.32 -18.26 7.54
CA VAL A 185 14.62 -17.73 7.13
C VAL A 185 15.23 -18.68 6.09
N ASP A 186 15.46 -18.20 4.86
CA ASP A 186 16.12 -18.98 3.80
C ASP A 186 16.97 -18.06 2.91
N GLY A 187 18.29 -18.08 3.14
CA GLY A 187 19.24 -17.15 2.55
C GLY A 187 19.96 -16.36 3.63
N SER A 188 20.37 -15.12 3.33
CA SER A 188 20.93 -14.21 4.35
C SER A 188 19.86 -13.45 5.14
N SER A 189 18.58 -13.51 4.74
CA SER A 189 17.40 -13.04 5.50
C SER A 189 17.52 -11.61 6.03
N GLY A 190 17.89 -10.68 5.15
CA GLY A 190 18.12 -9.29 5.56
C GLY A 190 19.44 -9.04 6.28
N GLY A 191 20.34 -10.03 6.34
CA GLY A 191 21.75 -9.83 6.67
C GLY A 191 22.47 -8.95 5.64
N GLY A 192 23.80 -8.91 5.70
CA GLY A 192 24.57 -8.05 4.80
C GLY A 192 24.34 -8.37 3.31
N SER A 193 24.43 -7.34 2.47
CA SER A 193 24.46 -7.50 1.01
C SER A 193 25.77 -6.97 0.45
N VAL A 194 26.46 -7.81 -0.34
CA VAL A 194 27.66 -7.41 -1.07
C VAL A 194 27.33 -6.29 -2.06
N THR A 195 26.14 -6.32 -2.66
CA THR A 195 25.64 -5.25 -3.54
C THR A 195 25.53 -3.93 -2.78
N THR A 196 24.97 -3.95 -1.58
CA THR A 196 24.86 -2.76 -0.73
C THR A 196 26.24 -2.23 -0.39
N ILE A 197 27.17 -3.07 0.11
CA ILE A 197 28.54 -2.65 0.47
C ILE A 197 29.27 -2.04 -0.73
N ARG A 198 29.13 -2.63 -1.93
CA ARG A 198 29.72 -2.10 -3.16
C ARG A 198 29.13 -0.75 -3.55
N THR A 199 27.83 -0.56 -3.34
CA THR A 199 27.12 0.68 -3.72
C THR A 199 27.38 1.81 -2.72
N THR A 200 27.38 1.50 -1.42
CA THR A 200 27.62 2.48 -0.35
C THR A 200 29.11 2.81 -0.20
N GLY A 201 30.01 1.90 -0.61
CA GLY A 201 31.46 2.07 -0.49
C GLY A 201 32.03 1.73 0.89
N PHE A 202 31.20 1.25 1.82
CA PHE A 202 31.60 0.86 3.16
C PHE A 202 30.68 -0.21 3.73
N SER A 203 31.21 -1.02 4.66
CA SER A 203 30.41 -1.94 5.47
C SER A 203 29.67 -1.16 6.56
N TYR A 204 28.36 -1.38 6.68
CA TYR A 204 27.60 -0.81 7.79
C TYR A 204 27.86 -1.63 9.07
N VAL A 205 28.04 -0.94 10.18
CA VAL A 205 27.96 -1.55 11.51
C VAL A 205 26.50 -1.47 11.95
N PRO A 206 25.86 -2.58 12.32
CA PRO A 206 24.46 -2.55 12.75
C PRO A 206 24.31 -1.55 13.92
N PRO A 207 23.29 -0.67 13.89
CA PRO A 207 23.07 0.27 14.98
C PRO A 207 22.83 -0.55 16.25
N LEU A 208 23.75 -0.47 17.20
CA LEU A 208 23.55 -0.94 18.56
C LEU A 208 22.82 0.20 19.28
N PRO A 209 21.51 0.09 19.55
CA PRO A 209 20.88 1.05 20.45
C PRO A 209 21.61 0.92 21.78
N LEU A 210 22.39 1.94 22.14
CA LEU A 210 22.95 2.06 23.47
C LEU A 210 21.76 2.04 24.43
N PHE A 211 21.77 1.12 25.39
CA PHE A 211 20.76 1.06 26.44
C PHE A 211 20.64 2.47 27.06
N THR A 212 19.52 3.14 26.80
CA THR A 212 19.16 4.45 27.34
C THR A 212 17.76 4.36 27.92
#